data_AF-A0A523AYW0-F1
#
_entry.id   AF-A0A523AYW0-F1
#
_cell.length_a   1.000
_cell.length_b   1.000
_cell.length_c   1.000
_cell.angle_alpha   90.00
_cell.angle_beta   90.00
_cell.angle_gamma   90.00
#
_symmetry.space_group_name_H-M   'P 1'
#
loop_
_entity.id
_entity.type
_entity.pdbx_description
1 polymer ?
#
loop_
_entity_poly.entity_id
_entity_poly.type
_entity_poly.pdbx_seq_one_letter_code
_entity_poly.pdbx_strand_id
1 'polypeptide(L)'
;MDVLARKVGLADSEMLIERIISLMQNVNIPTKLSEIITKEDFEGSLERLVMDAMNDASFGMSPRIPDYEQTKRIYEYAFEGRRIDF
;
A
#
# COMPACT_ATOMS: atom_id res chain seq x y z
N MET A 1 -9.22 -10.75 -6.02
CA MET A 1 -8.18 -10.26 -6.95
C MET A 1 -7.90 -11.26 -8.09
N ASP A 2 -8.01 -12.57 -7.87
CA ASP A 2 -7.75 -13.60 -8.91
C ASP A 2 -8.57 -13.47 -10.19
N VAL A 3 -9.80 -12.94 -10.10
CA VAL A 3 -10.61 -12.64 -11.29
C VAL A 3 -9.93 -11.56 -12.14
N LEU A 4 -9.36 -10.53 -11.52
CA LEU A 4 -8.61 -9.49 -12.23
C LEU A 4 -7.30 -10.04 -12.79
N ALA A 5 -6.57 -10.85 -12.02
CA ALA A 5 -5.36 -11.52 -12.48
C ALA A 5 -5.61 -12.32 -13.77
N ARG A 6 -6.65 -13.16 -13.78
CA ARG A 6 -7.02 -13.96 -14.95
C ARG A 6 -7.43 -13.10 -16.15
N LYS A 7 -8.11 -11.97 -15.93
CA LYS A 7 -8.48 -11.03 -17.01
C LYS A 7 -7.25 -10.44 -17.71
N VAL A 8 -6.11 -10.34 -17.03
CA VAL A 8 -4.86 -9.84 -17.60
C VAL A 8 -3.87 -10.96 -17.96
N GLY A 9 -4.34 -12.22 -18.00
CA GLY A 9 -3.54 -13.38 -18.41
C GLY A 9 -2.60 -13.93 -17.32
N LEU A 10 -2.85 -13.63 -16.05
CA LEU A 10 -2.07 -14.11 -14.91
C LEU A 10 -2.84 -15.20 -14.14
N ALA A 11 -2.11 -16.07 -13.43
CA ALA A 11 -2.72 -17.21 -12.74
C ALA A 11 -3.51 -16.81 -11.49
N ASP A 12 -2.94 -15.93 -10.66
CA ASP A 12 -3.46 -15.58 -9.34
C ASP A 12 -3.13 -14.14 -8.92
N SER A 13 -3.62 -13.72 -7.75
CA SER A 13 -3.36 -12.39 -7.20
C SER A 13 -1.89 -12.10 -6.91
N GLU A 14 -1.08 -13.11 -6.55
CA GLU A 14 0.34 -12.90 -6.26
C GLU A 14 1.09 -12.48 -7.53
N MET A 15 0.86 -13.19 -8.65
CA MET A 15 1.42 -12.80 -9.95
C MET A 15 0.96 -11.40 -10.36
N LEU A 16 -0.28 -11.01 -10.05
CA LEU A 16 -0.78 -9.67 -10.34
C LEU A 16 -0.04 -8.60 -9.54
N ILE A 17 0.19 -8.83 -8.24
CA ILE A 17 0.96 -7.92 -7.38
C ILE A 17 2.39 -7.77 -7.92
N GLU A 18 3.06 -8.87 -8.24
CA GLU A 18 4.41 -8.86 -8.80
C GLU A 18 4.49 -8.13 -10.14
N ARG A 19 3.47 -8.31 -10.99
CA ARG A 19 3.37 -7.59 -12.26
C ARG A 19 3.19 -6.08 -12.07
N ILE A 20 2.42 -5.65 -11.07
CA ILE A 20 2.26 -4.23 -10.73
C ILE A 20 3.58 -3.64 -10.24
N ILE A 21 4.29 -4.33 -9.34
CA ILE A 21 5.60 -3.88 -8.83
C ILE A 21 6.62 -3.78 -9.96
N SER A 22 6.69 -4.79 -10.83
CA SER A 22 7.57 -4.77 -12.01
C SER A 22 7.21 -3.63 -12.96
N LEU A 23 5.92 -3.35 -13.16
CA LEU A 23 5.49 -2.21 -13.96
C LEU A 23 5.95 -0.89 -13.37
N MET A 24 5.78 -0.67 -12.05
CA MET A 24 6.25 0.53 -11.35
C MET A 24 7.75 0.74 -11.58
N GLN A 25 8.56 -0.31 -11.43
CA GLN A 25 9.99 -0.25 -11.69
C GLN A 25 10.32 0.10 -13.15
N ASN A 26 9.62 -0.51 -14.11
CA ASN A 26 9.83 -0.24 -15.55
C ASN A 26 9.51 1.21 -15.95
N VAL A 27 8.62 1.88 -15.21
CA VAL A 27 8.30 3.31 -15.42
C VAL A 27 9.01 4.23 -14.43
N ASN A 28 10.03 3.74 -13.71
CA ASN A 28 10.84 4.47 -12.74
C ASN A 28 10.04 5.10 -11.59
N ILE A 29 8.99 4.42 -11.12
CA ILE A 29 8.23 4.80 -9.93
C ILE A 29 8.81 4.07 -8.70
N PRO A 30 9.09 4.78 -7.59
CA PRO A 30 9.53 4.18 -6.34
C PRO A 30 8.57 3.11 -5.81
N THR A 31 9.11 2.04 -5.25
CA THR A 31 8.29 0.92 -4.72
C THR A 31 8.04 0.99 -3.21
N LYS A 32 8.67 1.96 -2.54
CA LYS A 32 8.52 2.22 -1.11
C LYS A 32 8.77 3.69 -0.81
N LEU A 33 8.18 4.21 0.28
CA LEU A 33 8.29 5.64 0.60
C LEU A 33 9.70 6.04 1.07
N SER A 34 10.48 5.12 1.65
CA SER A 34 11.87 5.40 2.05
C SER A 34 12.82 5.73 0.89
N GLU A 35 12.39 5.54 -0.37
CA GLU A 35 13.13 6.00 -1.55
C GLU A 35 12.89 7.49 -1.86
N ILE A 36 11.88 8.12 -1.24
CA ILE A 36 11.45 9.50 -1.53
C ILE A 36 11.44 10.43 -0.31
N ILE A 37 11.27 9.90 0.91
CA ILE A 37 11.22 10.69 2.14
C ILE A 37 12.08 10.07 3.24
N THR A 38 12.51 10.89 4.18
CA THR A 38 13.29 10.45 5.33
C THR A 38 12.40 9.75 6.35
N LYS A 39 13.02 8.99 7.27
CA LYS A 39 12.30 8.34 8.36
C LYS A 39 11.74 9.38 9.32
N GLU A 40 12.49 10.43 9.58
CA GLU A 40 12.12 11.53 10.46
C GLU A 40 10.87 12.26 9.96
N ASP A 41 10.82 12.58 8.66
CA ASP A 41 9.65 13.23 8.03
C ASP A 41 8.41 12.32 8.06
N PHE A 42 8.63 11.02 7.81
CA PHE A 42 7.58 10.02 7.84
C PHE A 42 6.98 9.88 9.25
N GLU A 43 7.82 9.62 10.26
CA GLU A 43 7.39 9.45 11.66
C GLU A 43 6.73 10.72 12.20
N GLY A 44 7.25 11.90 11.85
CA GLY A 44 6.67 13.18 12.23
C GLY A 44 5.27 13.45 11.64
N SER A 45 4.92 12.78 10.53
CA SER A 45 3.64 12.95 9.83
C SER A 45 2.68 11.76 10.00
N LEU A 46 3.16 10.62 10.50
CA LEU A 46 2.44 9.35 10.49
C LEU A 46 1.07 9.42 11.17
N GLU A 47 1.01 10.01 12.37
CA GLU A 47 -0.24 10.14 13.13
C GLU A 47 -1.32 10.88 12.32
N ARG A 48 -0.92 12.00 11.72
CA ARG A 48 -1.83 12.79 10.90
C ARG A 48 -2.27 12.02 9.67
N LEU A 49 -1.37 11.32 8.99
CA LEU A 49 -1.71 10.51 7.81
C LEU A 49 -2.74 9.43 8.14
N VAL A 50 -2.58 8.75 9.28
CA VAL A 50 -3.53 7.74 9.73
C VAL A 50 -4.90 8.36 10.02
N MET A 51 -4.93 9.48 10.75
CA MET A 51 -6.18 10.18 11.07
C MET A 51 -6.87 10.74 9.83
N ASP A 52 -6.12 11.31 8.89
CA ASP A 52 -6.65 11.83 7.63
C ASP A 52 -7.24 10.68 6.79
N ALA A 53 -6.55 9.53 6.72
CA ALA A 53 -7.03 8.35 6.01
C ALA A 53 -8.32 7.78 6.62
N MET A 54 -8.39 7.63 7.95
CA MET A 54 -9.57 7.09 8.62
C MET A 54 -10.80 8.02 8.54
N ASN A 55 -10.58 9.32 8.39
CA ASN A 55 -11.66 10.30 8.22
C ASN A 55 -12.03 10.53 6.74
N ASP A 56 -11.30 9.95 5.79
CA ASP A 56 -11.64 10.04 4.38
C ASP A 56 -12.91 9.23 4.07
N ALA A 57 -13.86 9.83 3.36
CA ALA A 57 -15.12 9.17 3.03
C ALA A 57 -14.94 7.87 2.23
N SER A 58 -13.85 7.74 1.45
CA SER A 58 -13.53 6.54 0.69
C SER A 58 -13.03 5.39 1.57
N PHE A 59 -12.51 5.66 2.77
CA PHE A 59 -12.05 4.64 3.71
C PHE A 59 -13.18 3.69 4.11
N GLY A 60 -14.37 4.24 4.36
CA GLY A 60 -15.59 3.47 4.65
C GLY A 60 -16.13 2.63 3.50
N MET A 61 -15.60 2.81 2.28
CA MET A 61 -15.97 2.03 1.09
C MET A 61 -15.04 0.83 0.86
N SER A 62 -14.00 0.65 1.68
CA SER A 62 -13.08 -0.48 1.57
C SER A 62 -13.81 -1.81 1.87
N PRO A 63 -13.54 -2.89 1.11
CA PRO A 63 -14.08 -4.23 1.40
C PRO A 63 -13.72 -4.75 2.80
N ARG A 64 -12.61 -4.25 3.37
CA ARG A 64 -12.18 -4.47 4.75
C ARG A 64 -11.74 -3.12 5.31
N ILE A 65 -12.43 -2.65 6.34
CA ILE A 65 -12.08 -1.42 7.04
C ILE A 65 -11.04 -1.79 8.11
N PRO A 66 -9.76 -1.37 7.97
CA PRO A 66 -8.77 -1.61 9.00
C PRO A 66 -9.05 -0.74 10.24
N ASP A 67 -8.64 -1.24 11.42
CA ASP A 67 -8.59 -0.40 12.61
C ASP A 67 -7.40 0.59 12.54
N TYR A 68 -7.26 1.43 13.57
CA TYR A 68 -6.19 2.43 13.63
C TYR A 68 -4.78 1.80 13.55
N GLU A 69 -4.53 0.72 14.29
CA GLU A 69 -3.21 0.07 14.30
C GLU A 69 -2.90 -0.61 12.96
N GLN A 70 -3.91 -1.23 12.35
CA GLN A 70 -3.81 -1.80 11.01
C GLN A 70 -3.53 -0.72 9.95
N THR A 71 -4.20 0.44 10.05
CA THR A 71 -4.00 1.58 9.14
C THR A 71 -2.59 2.15 9.26
N LYS A 72 -2.13 2.34 10.50
CA LYS A 72 -0.75 2.74 10.80
C LYS A 72 0.26 1.75 10.23
N ARG A 73 0.04 0.46 10.43
CA ARG A 73 0.94 -0.59 9.93
C ARG A 73 0.97 -0.66 8.40
N ILE A 74 -0.12 -0.35 7.70
CA ILE A 74 -0.12 -0.19 6.23
C ILE A 74 0.86 0.90 5.80
N TYR A 75 0.85 2.07 6.45
CA TYR A 75 1.79 3.16 6.13
C TYR A 75 3.24 2.76 6.44
N GLU A 76 3.51 2.12 7.58
CA GLU A 76 4.85 1.64 7.94
C GLU A 76 5.36 0.62 6.91
N TYR A 77 4.51 -0.31 6.48
CA TYR A 77 4.86 -1.31 5.47
C TYR A 77 5.14 -0.65 4.11
N ALA A 78 4.37 0.37 3.73
CA ALA A 78 4.62 1.16 2.53
C ALA A 78 5.94 1.95 2.61
N PHE A 79 6.32 2.44 3.80
CA PHE A 79 7.60 3.11 4.01
C PHE A 79 8.78 2.17 3.83
N GLU A 80 8.70 0.98 4.42
CA GLU A 80 9.77 -0.02 4.40
C GLU A 80 9.81 -0.86 3.11
N GLY A 81 8.70 -0.91 2.36
CA GLY A 81 8.54 -1.77 1.18
C GLY A 81 8.21 -3.22 1.53
N ARG A 82 7.50 -3.46 2.64
CA ARG A 82 7.10 -4.80 3.09
C ARG A 82 5.76 -5.25 2.51
N ARG A 83 5.62 -6.55 2.27
CA ARG A 83 4.32 -7.18 1.94
C ARG A 83 3.44 -7.22 3.19
N ILE A 84 2.17 -6.84 3.04
CA ILE A 84 1.15 -6.91 4.10
C ILE A 84 0.82 -8.37 4.42
N ASP A 85 0.78 -8.70 5.71
CA ASP A 85 0.66 -10.07 6.25
C ASP A 85 -0.47 -10.23 7.29
N PHE A 86 -1.45 -9.31 7.33
CA PHE A 86 -2.51 -9.26 8.34
C PHE A 86 -3.91 -8.96 7.79
#